data_AF-A0A2G4G8L5-F1
#
_entry.id   AF-A0A2G4G8L5-F1
#
_cell.length_a   1.000
_cell.length_b   1.000
_cell.length_c   1.000
_cell.angle_alpha   90.00
_cell.angle_beta   90.00
_cell.angle_gamma   90.00
#
_symmetry.space_group_name_H-M   'P 1'
#
loop_
_entity.id
_entity.type
_entity.pdbx_description
1 polymer ?
#
loop_
_entity_poly.entity_id
_entity_poly.type
_entity_poly.pdbx_seq_one_letter_code
_entity_poly.pdbx_strand_id
1 'polypeptide(L)'
;MDGDGRNEIILGSVALKSDGKVLWNLGFGHPDFMYMTNVITTRPGLEIAFGYEVAMNKNGLCLVDARTGEIIWGHSYKTTHIHDQGMFGDFIESVAGIEYYGAEQDGTGKWVYSAATGELITEENLGGLSPRAIWWGDTSTKAYIPGRSTGGAPPITLVGVAPSGAPIAGATPPAGGAGGRGGGFGGPSAIMKCGAGKIGEFEGRLISIADIMGDWREEIIVSLPGEIRIYTTTIPTARRRVTLLQDPLYRKDVALQTMGYLYPPQLSYHFR
;
A
#
# COMPACT_ATOMS: atom_id res chain seq x y z
N MET A 1 -10.11 -12.23 13.38
CA MET A 1 -8.73 -12.78 13.46
C MET A 1 -8.71 -14.11 14.20
N ASP A 2 -9.55 -14.32 15.21
CA ASP A 2 -9.60 -15.57 15.97
C ASP A 2 -10.65 -16.59 15.46
N GLY A 3 -11.47 -16.20 14.49
CA GLY A 3 -12.44 -17.06 13.81
C GLY A 3 -13.82 -17.13 14.48
N ASP A 4 -14.10 -16.28 15.46
CA ASP A 4 -15.37 -16.26 16.20
C ASP A 4 -16.53 -15.53 15.47
N GLY A 5 -16.25 -14.98 14.28
CA GLY A 5 -17.21 -14.22 13.47
C GLY A 5 -17.36 -12.75 13.87
N ARG A 6 -16.61 -12.27 14.86
CA ARG A 6 -16.54 -10.86 15.27
C ARG A 6 -15.26 -10.22 14.74
N ASN A 7 -15.24 -8.89 14.80
CA ASN A 7 -14.05 -8.12 14.45
C ASN A 7 -13.30 -7.72 15.71
N GLU A 8 -11.99 -7.93 15.67
CA GLU A 8 -11.02 -7.34 16.57
C GLU A 8 -10.68 -5.91 16.12
N ILE A 9 -10.04 -5.14 17.00
CA ILE A 9 -9.54 -3.81 16.69
C ILE A 9 -8.02 -3.85 16.77
N ILE A 10 -7.35 -3.43 15.69
CA ILE A 10 -5.91 -3.15 15.74
C ILE A 10 -5.70 -1.66 15.96
N LEU A 11 -5.06 -1.33 17.07
CA LEU A 11 -4.71 0.03 17.47
C LEU A 11 -3.18 0.14 17.52
N GLY A 12 -2.57 0.34 16.34
CA GLY A 12 -1.12 0.31 16.20
C GLY A 12 -0.54 -1.02 16.67
N SER A 13 0.36 -0.98 17.66
CA SER A 13 1.02 -2.18 18.22
C SER A 13 0.16 -3.03 19.16
N VAL A 14 -1.15 -2.76 19.27
CA VAL A 14 -2.06 -3.44 20.19
C VAL A 14 -3.24 -4.01 19.42
N ALA A 15 -3.57 -5.29 19.66
CA ALA A 15 -4.85 -5.85 19.26
C ALA A 15 -5.79 -5.95 20.45
N LEU A 16 -7.04 -5.56 20.23
CA LEU A 16 -8.13 -5.69 21.18
C LEU A 16 -9.15 -6.69 20.63
N LYS A 17 -9.64 -7.55 21.51
CA LYS A 17 -10.76 -8.44 21.27
C LYS A 17 -12.05 -7.66 21.04
N SER A 18 -13.05 -8.33 20.47
CA SER A 18 -14.40 -7.77 20.31
C SER A 18 -15.10 -7.40 21.64
N ASP A 19 -14.61 -7.87 22.79
CA ASP A 19 -15.08 -7.47 24.14
C ASP A 19 -14.25 -6.34 24.79
N GLY A 20 -13.30 -5.75 24.04
CA GLY A 20 -12.46 -4.65 24.49
C GLY A 20 -11.23 -5.06 25.31
N LYS A 21 -11.03 -6.35 25.59
CA LYS A 21 -9.82 -6.83 26.28
C LYS A 21 -8.63 -6.89 25.33
N VAL A 22 -7.43 -6.71 25.88
CA VAL A 22 -6.19 -6.89 25.11
C VAL A 22 -6.06 -8.34 24.65
N LEU A 23 -5.87 -8.52 23.35
CA LEU A 23 -5.51 -9.80 22.74
C LEU A 23 -3.99 -9.99 22.77
N TRP A 24 -3.25 -9.00 22.28
CA TRP A 24 -1.79 -8.92 22.37
C TRP A 24 -1.31 -7.47 22.30
N ASN A 25 -0.07 -7.24 22.72
CA ASN A 25 0.64 -5.97 22.61
C ASN A 25 2.11 -6.24 22.31
N LEU A 26 2.62 -5.70 21.20
CA LEU A 26 4.02 -5.87 20.79
C LEU A 26 4.99 -5.05 21.64
N GLY A 27 4.53 -3.96 22.27
CA GLY A 27 5.38 -3.02 23.00
C GLY A 27 6.29 -2.19 22.10
N PHE A 28 6.03 -2.15 20.80
CA PHE A 28 6.91 -1.53 19.78
C PHE A 28 6.64 -0.04 19.55
N GLY A 29 5.66 0.55 20.26
CA GLY A 29 5.32 1.96 20.13
C GLY A 29 4.42 2.26 18.94
N HIS A 30 4.52 3.47 18.40
CA HIS A 30 3.68 3.97 17.30
C HIS A 30 4.18 3.45 15.95
N PRO A 31 3.35 2.69 15.19
CA PRO A 31 3.58 2.48 13.79
C PRO A 31 3.03 3.65 12.96
N ASP A 32 3.82 4.11 12.00
CA ASP A 32 3.41 5.14 11.05
C ASP A 32 2.57 4.56 9.90
N PHE A 33 2.65 3.25 9.68
CA PHE A 33 1.73 2.53 8.81
C PHE A 33 1.49 1.08 9.23
N MET A 34 0.32 0.58 8.83
CA MET A 34 -0.14 -0.77 9.12
C MET A 34 -1.06 -1.29 8.00
N TYR A 35 -0.78 -2.49 7.49
CA TYR A 35 -1.62 -3.16 6.50
C TYR A 35 -1.95 -4.58 6.96
N MET A 36 -3.19 -5.01 6.77
CA MET A 36 -3.64 -6.36 7.15
C MET A 36 -4.28 -7.08 5.96
N THR A 37 -3.85 -8.30 5.67
CA THR A 37 -4.44 -9.16 4.63
C THR A 37 -3.94 -10.60 4.78
N ASN A 38 -4.37 -11.50 3.90
CA ASN A 38 -3.81 -12.83 3.77
C ASN A 38 -2.55 -12.77 2.88
N VAL A 39 -1.38 -12.70 3.51
CA VAL A 39 -0.08 -12.54 2.86
C VAL A 39 0.52 -13.91 2.56
N ILE A 40 0.49 -14.80 3.54
CA ILE A 40 1.07 -16.14 3.44
C ILE A 40 -0.06 -17.14 3.24
N THR A 41 -0.46 -17.35 1.98
CA THR A 41 -1.64 -18.16 1.61
C THR A 41 -1.57 -19.63 2.04
N THR A 42 -0.37 -20.14 2.35
CA THR A 42 -0.16 -21.49 2.90
C THR A 42 -0.31 -21.57 4.43
N ARG A 43 -0.47 -20.42 5.10
CA ARG A 43 -0.73 -20.33 6.54
C ARG A 43 -2.20 -19.95 6.77
N PRO A 44 -2.88 -20.55 7.75
CA PRO A 44 -4.22 -20.12 8.11
C PRO A 44 -4.16 -18.80 8.88
N GLY A 45 -4.91 -17.80 8.43
CA GLY A 45 -5.04 -16.53 9.15
C GLY A 45 -4.76 -15.33 8.26
N LEU A 46 -4.57 -14.19 8.91
CA LEU A 46 -4.14 -12.96 8.28
C LEU A 46 -2.82 -12.55 8.92
N GLU A 47 -2.06 -11.75 8.19
CA GLU A 47 -0.84 -11.12 8.68
C GLU A 47 -1.02 -9.60 8.72
N ILE A 48 -0.26 -8.94 9.60
CA ILE A 48 -0.19 -7.49 9.70
C ILE A 48 1.24 -7.05 9.42
N ALA A 49 1.41 -6.18 8.42
CA ALA A 49 2.66 -5.50 8.12
C ALA A 49 2.71 -4.16 8.87
N PHE A 50 3.81 -3.91 9.58
CA PHE A 50 4.02 -2.69 10.37
C PHE A 50 5.31 -1.98 9.98
N GLY A 51 5.25 -0.64 9.92
CA GLY A 51 6.41 0.25 9.89
C GLY A 51 6.42 1.21 11.06
N TYR A 52 7.53 1.25 11.82
CA TYR A 52 7.63 1.94 13.11
C TYR A 52 8.35 3.28 13.06
N GLU A 53 7.69 4.31 13.60
CA GLU A 53 8.24 5.67 13.75
C GLU A 53 9.39 5.70 14.76
N VAL A 54 9.32 4.83 15.77
CA VAL A 54 10.30 4.77 16.86
C VAL A 54 11.57 4.10 16.36
N ALA A 55 12.74 4.65 16.72
CA ALA A 55 14.02 4.01 16.41
C ALA A 55 14.10 2.59 16.98
N MET A 56 14.43 1.61 16.15
CA MET A 56 14.51 0.20 16.53
C MET A 56 15.84 -0.39 16.10
N ASN A 57 16.47 -1.24 16.92
CA ASN A 57 17.68 -1.95 16.53
C ASN A 57 17.43 -3.04 15.48
N LYS A 58 16.19 -3.53 15.40
CA LYS A 58 15.64 -4.47 14.41
C LYS A 58 14.12 -4.34 14.42
N ASN A 59 13.45 -4.89 13.42
CA ASN A 59 12.00 -4.94 13.29
C ASN A 59 11.31 -3.57 13.11
N GLY A 60 12.05 -2.54 12.70
CA GLY A 60 11.44 -1.26 12.30
C GLY A 60 10.43 -1.41 11.17
N LEU A 61 10.62 -2.44 10.34
CA LEU A 61 9.60 -3.01 9.47
C LEU A 61 9.42 -4.47 9.90
N CYS A 62 8.19 -4.96 10.02
CA CYS A 62 7.96 -6.37 10.29
C CYS A 62 6.61 -6.87 9.75
N LEU A 63 6.50 -8.20 9.67
CA LEU A 63 5.24 -8.90 9.46
C LEU A 63 4.94 -9.75 10.69
N VAL A 64 3.71 -9.66 11.19
CA VAL A 64 3.25 -10.44 12.34
C VAL A 64 2.01 -11.26 12.02
N ASP A 65 1.85 -12.38 12.70
CA ASP A 65 0.59 -13.12 12.72
C ASP A 65 -0.49 -12.25 13.37
N ALA A 66 -1.58 -11.98 12.67
CA ALA A 66 -2.62 -11.10 13.19
C ALA A 66 -3.21 -11.65 14.49
N ARG A 67 -3.46 -12.96 14.58
CA ARG A 67 -4.15 -13.54 15.73
C ARG A 67 -3.28 -13.51 17.00
N THR A 68 -1.98 -13.79 16.87
CA THR A 68 -1.11 -13.99 18.04
C THR A 68 -0.17 -12.82 18.33
N GLY A 69 0.08 -11.96 17.34
CA GLY A 69 1.13 -10.93 17.40
C GLY A 69 2.55 -11.53 17.29
N GLU A 70 2.69 -12.80 16.94
CA GLU A 70 4.01 -13.40 16.71
C GLU A 70 4.68 -12.76 15.50
N ILE A 71 5.92 -12.30 15.66
CA ILE A 71 6.71 -11.76 14.56
C ILE A 71 7.15 -12.92 13.66
N ILE A 72 6.65 -12.93 12.42
CA ILE A 72 6.98 -13.93 11.41
C ILE A 72 8.36 -13.62 10.83
N TRP A 73 8.59 -12.37 10.47
CA TRP A 73 9.90 -11.85 10.09
C TRP A 73 9.95 -10.34 10.36
N GLY A 74 11.18 -9.81 10.45
CA GLY A 74 11.39 -8.38 10.61
C GLY A 74 12.71 -7.93 9.99
N HIS A 75 12.77 -6.66 9.65
CA HIS A 75 13.95 -6.01 9.12
C HIS A 75 15.12 -6.16 10.11
N SER A 76 16.23 -6.73 9.64
CA SER A 76 17.34 -7.13 10.50
C SER A 76 18.23 -5.97 10.96
N TYR A 77 18.11 -4.80 10.33
CA TYR A 77 18.97 -3.66 10.61
C TYR A 77 18.27 -2.62 11.47
N LYS A 78 19.09 -1.73 12.02
CA LYS A 78 18.62 -0.59 12.80
C LYS A 78 17.87 0.37 11.89
N THR A 79 16.67 0.76 12.32
CA THR A 79 15.93 1.87 11.73
C THR A 79 15.90 3.06 12.68
N THR A 80 15.81 4.27 12.14
CA THR A 80 15.72 5.49 12.96
C THR A 80 14.29 6.02 13.03
N HIS A 81 13.59 6.04 11.89
CA HIS A 81 12.25 6.57 11.77
C HIS A 81 11.63 6.12 10.44
N ILE A 82 10.92 4.99 10.44
CA ILE A 82 10.10 4.61 9.28
C ILE A 82 8.91 5.57 9.24
N HIS A 83 8.75 6.26 8.12
CA HIS A 83 7.79 7.36 8.02
C HIS A 83 6.74 7.16 6.96
N ASP A 84 5.61 7.85 7.16
CA ASP A 84 4.52 7.97 6.20
C ASP A 84 3.86 6.60 5.97
N GLN A 85 3.22 6.34 4.82
CA GLN A 85 2.33 5.17 4.69
C GLN A 85 2.95 3.91 4.08
N GLY A 86 4.24 3.93 3.74
CA GLY A 86 4.89 2.85 2.99
C GLY A 86 4.10 2.50 1.72
N MET A 87 4.26 1.28 1.21
CA MET A 87 3.30 0.70 0.26
C MET A 87 3.22 -0.80 0.43
N PHE A 88 1.99 -1.31 0.38
CA PHE A 88 1.70 -2.71 0.55
C PHE A 88 0.71 -3.16 -0.52
N GLY A 89 1.12 -4.12 -1.33
CA GLY A 89 0.33 -4.62 -2.43
C GLY A 89 1.14 -5.48 -3.37
N ASP A 90 0.44 -6.21 -4.19
CA ASP A 90 1.02 -7.06 -5.22
C ASP A 90 1.25 -6.22 -6.49
N PHE A 91 2.46 -5.69 -6.69
CA PHE A 91 2.77 -4.72 -7.76
C PHE A 91 3.97 -5.12 -8.62
N ILE A 92 4.72 -6.17 -8.28
CA ILE A 92 5.84 -6.72 -9.07
C ILE A 92 5.42 -8.05 -9.71
N GLU A 93 5.23 -8.08 -11.04
CA GLU A 93 4.69 -9.26 -11.72
C GLU A 93 5.57 -10.52 -11.56
N SER A 94 6.90 -10.34 -11.54
CA SER A 94 7.89 -11.42 -11.44
C SER A 94 8.09 -11.98 -10.03
N VAL A 95 7.48 -11.35 -9.03
CA VAL A 95 7.49 -11.81 -7.64
C VAL A 95 6.11 -12.36 -7.33
N ALA A 96 6.08 -13.53 -6.68
CA ALA A 96 4.84 -14.15 -6.28
C ALA A 96 4.37 -13.56 -4.95
N GLY A 97 3.13 -13.10 -4.91
CA GLY A 97 2.50 -12.61 -3.69
C GLY A 97 2.52 -11.09 -3.57
N ILE A 98 2.48 -10.62 -2.33
CA ILE A 98 2.43 -9.19 -2.01
C ILE A 98 3.83 -8.67 -1.75
N GLU A 99 4.14 -7.48 -2.26
CA GLU A 99 5.33 -6.74 -1.87
C GLU A 99 5.05 -5.77 -0.73
N TYR A 100 6.08 -5.58 0.08
CA TYR A 100 6.09 -4.68 1.21
C TYR A 100 7.23 -3.66 1.06
N TYR A 101 6.86 -2.42 0.75
CA TYR A 101 7.75 -1.26 0.72
C TYR A 101 7.72 -0.44 2.02
N GLY A 102 8.91 -0.12 2.53
CA GLY A 102 9.11 0.84 3.63
C GLY A 102 10.39 1.65 3.43
N ALA A 103 10.44 2.83 4.04
CA ALA A 103 11.58 3.75 3.90
C ALA A 103 11.80 4.60 5.16
N GLU A 104 13.06 4.98 5.38
CA GLU A 104 13.46 5.94 6.39
C GLU A 104 13.05 7.36 5.99
N GLN A 105 12.60 8.15 6.97
CA GLN A 105 12.19 9.55 6.76
C GLN A 105 13.29 10.40 6.10
N ASP A 106 14.54 10.17 6.50
CA ASP A 106 15.72 10.88 6.00
C ASP A 106 16.20 10.36 4.64
N GLY A 107 15.55 9.32 4.12
CA GLY A 107 15.84 8.71 2.83
C GLY A 107 17.06 7.79 2.82
N THR A 108 17.71 7.54 3.97
CA THR A 108 18.92 6.70 4.09
C THR A 108 18.66 5.23 3.77
N GLY A 109 17.44 4.75 3.97
CA GLY A 109 17.04 3.37 3.69
C GLY A 109 15.70 3.29 2.97
N LYS A 110 15.62 2.41 1.97
CA LYS A 110 14.40 2.10 1.21
C LYS A 110 14.46 0.62 0.88
N TRP A 111 13.38 -0.10 1.12
CA TRP A 111 13.37 -1.54 0.97
C TRP A 111 12.04 -2.02 0.44
N VAL A 112 12.09 -2.92 -0.53
CA VAL A 112 10.95 -3.70 -1.01
C VAL A 112 11.20 -5.16 -0.64
N TYR A 113 10.36 -5.72 0.19
CA TYR A 113 10.40 -7.13 0.58
C TYR A 113 9.31 -7.92 -0.13
N SER A 114 9.57 -9.21 -0.38
CA SER A 114 8.51 -10.19 -0.52
C SER A 114 7.83 -10.32 0.83
N ALA A 115 6.56 -9.91 0.94
CA ALA A 115 5.88 -9.91 2.21
C ALA A 115 5.74 -11.33 2.76
N ALA A 116 5.55 -12.33 1.90
CA ALA A 116 5.38 -13.71 2.34
C ALA A 116 6.66 -14.35 2.91
N THR A 117 7.84 -13.96 2.40
CA THR A 117 9.12 -14.60 2.77
C THR A 117 10.04 -13.72 3.62
N GLY A 118 9.84 -12.40 3.63
CA GLY A 118 10.77 -11.45 4.22
C GLY A 118 12.07 -11.27 3.43
N GLU A 119 12.15 -11.83 2.22
CA GLU A 119 13.31 -11.67 1.34
C GLU A 119 13.33 -10.25 0.75
N LEU A 120 14.50 -9.60 0.80
CA LEU A 120 14.71 -8.30 0.18
C LEU A 120 14.76 -8.45 -1.35
N ILE A 121 13.84 -7.80 -2.05
CA ILE A 121 13.75 -7.82 -3.51
C ILE A 121 14.62 -6.71 -4.10
N THR A 122 14.49 -5.48 -3.60
CA THR A 122 15.21 -4.31 -4.10
C THR A 122 15.24 -3.19 -3.07
N GLU A 123 16.18 -2.26 -3.25
CA GLU A 123 16.29 -1.01 -2.48
C GLU A 123 15.90 0.23 -3.33
N GLU A 124 15.25 0.00 -4.48
CA GLU A 124 14.80 1.07 -5.36
C GLU A 124 13.77 2.01 -4.70
N ASN A 125 13.82 3.28 -5.13
CA ASN A 125 12.92 4.31 -4.63
C ASN A 125 11.59 4.29 -5.39
N LEU A 126 10.49 4.03 -4.68
CA LEU A 126 9.13 3.98 -5.26
C LEU A 126 8.42 5.33 -5.32
N GLY A 127 9.21 6.41 -5.34
CA GLY A 127 8.74 7.79 -5.34
C GLY A 127 8.57 8.39 -3.95
N GLY A 128 9.37 7.95 -3.00
CA GLY A 128 9.46 8.51 -1.66
C GLY A 128 8.65 7.72 -0.64
N LEU A 129 8.16 8.40 0.40
CA LEU A 129 7.71 7.74 1.63
C LEU A 129 6.26 7.23 1.56
N SER A 130 5.48 7.75 0.62
CA SER A 130 4.02 7.54 0.54
C SER A 130 3.48 7.07 -0.82
N PRO A 131 4.06 6.05 -1.48
CA PRO A 131 3.40 5.46 -2.62
C PRO A 131 2.09 4.74 -2.23
N ARG A 132 1.21 4.48 -3.19
CA ARG A 132 -0.10 3.86 -2.96
C ARG A 132 -0.39 2.79 -4.00
N ALA A 133 -0.60 1.55 -3.59
CA ALA A 133 -0.99 0.48 -4.51
C ALA A 133 -2.49 0.56 -4.83
N ILE A 134 -2.86 0.33 -6.09
CA ILE A 134 -4.24 0.47 -6.59
C ILE A 134 -4.57 -0.56 -7.68
N TRP A 135 -5.75 -1.16 -7.63
CA TRP A 135 -6.33 -1.95 -8.72
C TRP A 135 -6.88 -1.02 -9.82
N TRP A 136 -6.02 -0.66 -10.79
CA TRP A 136 -6.40 0.25 -11.89
C TRP A 136 -6.38 -0.40 -13.28
N GLY A 137 -5.39 -1.25 -13.54
CA GLY A 137 -5.18 -1.90 -14.83
C GLY A 137 -6.01 -3.17 -15.02
N ASP A 138 -5.74 -3.88 -16.11
CA ASP A 138 -6.30 -5.20 -16.44
C ASP A 138 -5.31 -6.34 -16.16
N THR A 139 -4.22 -6.07 -15.44
CA THR A 139 -3.15 -7.03 -15.10
C THR A 139 -3.41 -7.77 -13.78
N SER A 140 -2.65 -8.84 -13.53
CA SER A 140 -2.79 -9.64 -12.30
C SER A 140 -2.28 -8.89 -11.05
N THR A 141 -1.36 -7.95 -11.27
CA THR A 141 -0.78 -7.02 -10.29
C THR A 141 -1.51 -5.68 -10.21
N LYS A 142 -1.43 -5.01 -9.06
CA LYS A 142 -1.78 -3.61 -8.83
C LYS A 142 -0.88 -2.65 -9.63
N ALA A 143 -1.42 -1.48 -9.93
CA ALA A 143 -0.66 -0.28 -10.27
C ALA A 143 -0.26 0.45 -8.98
N TYR A 144 0.47 1.55 -9.09
CA TYR A 144 0.79 2.39 -7.95
C TYR A 144 0.78 3.88 -8.30
N ILE A 145 0.42 4.70 -7.33
CA ILE A 145 0.58 6.15 -7.36
C ILE A 145 1.91 6.45 -6.64
N PRO A 146 2.89 7.10 -7.29
CA PRO A 146 4.14 7.47 -6.64
C PRO A 146 3.90 8.39 -5.44
N GLY A 147 4.71 8.23 -4.40
CA GLY A 147 4.64 9.08 -3.21
C GLY A 147 5.21 10.48 -3.40
N ARG A 148 5.42 11.15 -2.27
CA ARG A 148 6.14 12.43 -2.23
C ARG A 148 7.64 12.23 -2.41
N SER A 149 8.20 12.73 -3.50
CA SER A 149 9.64 12.90 -3.68
C SER A 149 9.99 14.36 -3.98
N THR A 150 11.09 14.86 -3.41
CA THR A 150 11.69 16.17 -3.74
C THR A 150 12.37 16.18 -5.12
N GLY A 151 12.40 15.06 -5.83
CA GLY A 151 12.79 14.94 -7.23
C GLY A 151 12.05 13.78 -7.89
N GLY A 152 11.48 13.98 -9.08
CA GLY A 152 10.64 12.99 -9.77
C GLY A 152 11.20 11.57 -9.68
N ALA A 153 10.35 10.61 -9.32
CA ALA A 153 10.75 9.22 -9.18
C ALA A 153 10.93 8.59 -10.56
N PRO A 154 12.05 7.90 -10.85
CA PRO A 154 12.09 7.02 -12.01
C PRO A 154 11.04 5.90 -11.83
N PRO A 155 10.47 5.36 -12.92
CA PRO A 155 9.69 4.12 -12.86
C PRO A 155 10.56 3.01 -12.24
N ILE A 156 9.95 2.10 -11.48
CA ILE A 156 10.64 0.87 -11.06
C ILE A 156 11.11 0.16 -12.32
N THR A 157 12.42 0.01 -12.46
CA THR A 157 13.04 -0.81 -13.50
C THR A 157 13.42 -2.12 -12.88
N LEU A 158 12.49 -3.08 -12.86
CA LEU A 158 12.79 -4.42 -12.36
C LEU A 158 14.06 -4.95 -13.02
N VAL A 159 15.04 -5.31 -12.21
CA VAL A 159 16.28 -5.95 -12.67
C VAL A 159 15.89 -7.25 -13.38
N GLY A 160 16.11 -7.31 -14.70
CA GLY A 160 16.01 -8.54 -15.49
C GLY A 160 14.80 -8.71 -16.41
N VAL A 161 13.89 -7.72 -16.52
CA VAL A 161 12.77 -7.77 -17.49
C VAL A 161 12.88 -6.60 -18.47
N ALA A 162 13.15 -6.89 -19.75
CA ALA A 162 13.09 -5.89 -20.79
C ALA A 162 11.64 -5.34 -20.90
N PRO A 163 11.44 -4.02 -21.05
CA PRO A 163 10.11 -3.44 -21.14
C PRO A 163 9.37 -4.00 -22.37
N SER A 164 8.32 -4.80 -22.16
CA SER A 164 7.42 -5.23 -23.23
C SER A 164 6.35 -4.16 -23.45
N GLY A 165 6.72 -3.08 -24.13
CA GLY A 165 5.79 -2.00 -24.47
C GLY A 165 6.53 -0.78 -24.97
N ALA A 166 6.10 -0.23 -26.10
CA ALA A 166 6.64 1.02 -26.61
C ALA A 166 6.41 2.13 -25.57
N PRO A 167 7.45 2.86 -25.15
CA PRO A 167 7.27 3.99 -24.25
C PRO A 167 6.40 5.04 -24.94
N ILE A 168 5.42 5.59 -24.22
CA ILE A 168 4.73 6.80 -24.68
C ILE A 168 5.78 7.91 -24.67
N ALA A 169 6.20 8.33 -25.87
CA ALA A 169 7.17 9.41 -26.04
C ALA A 169 6.62 10.71 -25.43
N GLY A 170 7.41 11.34 -24.54
CA GLY A 170 7.16 12.70 -24.06
C GLY A 170 6.76 12.84 -22.58
N ALA A 171 6.73 11.78 -21.78
CA ALA A 171 6.44 11.90 -20.35
C ALA A 171 7.69 12.31 -19.54
N THR A 172 7.91 13.61 -19.37
CA THR A 172 8.69 14.12 -18.22
C THR A 172 7.98 13.64 -16.95
N PRO A 173 8.66 13.02 -15.97
CA PRO A 173 8.00 12.60 -14.74
C PRO A 173 7.44 13.85 -14.03
N PRO A 174 6.12 13.95 -13.79
CA PRO A 174 5.58 15.05 -13.01
C PRO A 174 6.16 14.99 -11.59
N ALA A 175 6.40 16.16 -10.99
CA ALA A 175 6.83 16.27 -9.61
C ALA A 175 5.81 15.58 -8.68
N GLY A 176 6.30 14.78 -7.73
CA GLY A 176 5.48 13.98 -6.83
C GLY A 176 4.44 14.82 -6.10
N GLY A 177 3.17 14.58 -6.46
CA GLY A 177 2.01 15.31 -5.96
C GLY A 177 1.12 14.48 -5.03
N ALA A 178 1.60 13.40 -4.42
CA ALA A 178 0.80 12.66 -3.45
C ALA A 178 1.20 13.05 -2.01
N GLY A 179 0.41 13.92 -1.39
CA GLY A 179 0.36 14.09 0.08
C GLY A 179 1.16 15.26 0.67
N GLY A 180 0.63 16.48 0.58
CA GLY A 180 1.13 17.60 1.38
C GLY A 180 0.51 17.64 2.79
N ARG A 181 1.34 17.86 3.82
CA ARG A 181 0.96 18.57 5.07
C ARG A 181 0.74 20.09 4.82
N GLY A 182 0.94 20.57 3.59
CA GLY A 182 0.63 21.94 3.17
C GLY A 182 -0.68 21.99 2.40
N GLY A 183 -1.55 22.97 2.72
CA GLY A 183 -2.91 23.13 2.21
C GLY A 183 -3.05 23.48 0.71
N GLY A 184 -2.24 22.91 -0.18
CA GLY A 184 -2.39 23.02 -1.63
C GLY A 184 -3.24 21.87 -2.20
N PHE A 185 -3.98 22.12 -3.27
CA PHE A 185 -4.91 21.16 -3.89
C PHE A 185 -4.26 20.14 -4.84
N GLY A 186 -2.93 19.97 -4.80
CA GLY A 186 -2.20 18.96 -5.59
C GLY A 186 -2.14 19.27 -7.10
N GLY A 187 -0.98 19.05 -7.72
CA GLY A 187 -0.84 19.08 -9.17
C GLY A 187 -1.20 17.73 -9.82
N PRO A 188 -0.93 17.55 -11.13
CA PRO A 188 -1.13 16.27 -11.79
C PRO A 188 -0.28 15.17 -11.15
N SER A 189 -0.89 14.02 -10.91
CA SER A 189 -0.30 12.82 -10.33
C SER A 189 -0.39 11.66 -11.33
N ALA A 190 0.66 10.86 -11.42
CA ALA A 190 0.70 9.72 -12.33
C ALA A 190 0.20 8.43 -11.66
N ILE A 191 -0.43 7.57 -12.46
CA ILE A 191 -0.70 6.18 -12.11
C ILE A 191 0.32 5.34 -12.89
N MET A 192 1.17 4.65 -12.15
CA MET A 192 2.33 3.93 -12.67
C MET A 192 2.13 2.43 -12.58
N LYS A 193 2.76 1.71 -13.48
CA LYS A 193 2.83 0.26 -13.50
C LYS A 193 4.29 -0.18 -13.48
N CYS A 194 4.63 -1.05 -12.54
CA CYS A 194 5.97 -1.62 -12.46
C CYS A 194 6.33 -2.29 -13.80
N GLY A 195 7.48 -1.93 -14.37
CA GLY A 195 7.94 -2.44 -15.67
C GLY A 195 7.23 -1.87 -16.92
N ALA A 196 6.09 -1.18 -16.79
CA ALA A 196 5.34 -0.64 -17.94
C ALA A 196 5.23 0.89 -17.97
N GLY A 197 5.60 1.59 -16.88
CA GLY A 197 5.59 3.04 -16.82
C GLY A 197 4.21 3.62 -16.53
N LYS A 198 3.93 4.84 -17.03
CA LYS A 198 2.69 5.56 -16.75
C LYS A 198 1.52 4.95 -17.53
N ILE A 199 0.45 4.59 -16.82
CA ILE A 199 -0.79 4.01 -17.39
C ILE A 199 -2.03 4.89 -17.17
N GLY A 200 -1.87 6.00 -16.45
CA GLY A 200 -2.94 6.94 -16.17
C GLY A 200 -2.44 8.17 -15.44
N GLU A 201 -3.35 9.12 -15.21
CA GLU A 201 -3.10 10.32 -14.43
C GLU A 201 -4.39 10.84 -13.82
N PHE A 202 -4.25 11.63 -12.77
CA PHE A 202 -5.34 12.37 -12.15
C PHE A 202 -4.81 13.69 -11.60
N GLU A 203 -5.68 14.66 -11.41
CA GLU A 203 -5.35 15.96 -10.79
C GLU A 203 -6.20 16.14 -9.54
N GLY A 204 -5.56 16.58 -8.45
CA GLY A 204 -6.21 16.91 -7.19
C GLY A 204 -5.52 16.27 -5.98
N ARG A 205 -5.92 16.69 -4.79
CA ARG A 205 -5.45 16.07 -3.54
C ARG A 205 -6.17 14.74 -3.33
N LEU A 206 -5.43 13.64 -3.29
CA LEU A 206 -5.97 12.31 -2.97
C LEU A 206 -6.65 12.33 -1.59
N ILE A 207 -7.92 11.91 -1.55
CA ILE A 207 -8.71 11.78 -0.31
C ILE A 207 -9.20 10.35 -0.05
N SER A 208 -9.35 9.51 -1.08
CA SER A 208 -9.72 8.11 -0.92
C SER A 208 -9.42 7.29 -2.18
N ILE A 209 -9.22 5.98 -2.02
CA ILE A 209 -9.14 4.97 -3.08
C ILE A 209 -10.15 3.88 -2.74
N ALA A 210 -11.12 3.62 -3.62
CA ALA A 210 -12.12 2.57 -3.37
C ALA A 210 -12.84 2.15 -4.66
N ASP A 211 -13.15 0.87 -4.81
CA ASP A 211 -14.20 0.39 -5.73
C ASP A 211 -15.55 0.92 -5.22
N ILE A 212 -16.12 1.92 -5.90
CA ILE A 212 -17.41 2.52 -5.54
C ILE A 212 -18.39 2.53 -6.72
N MET A 213 -17.92 2.25 -7.93
CA MET A 213 -18.73 2.18 -9.13
C MET A 213 -18.10 1.26 -10.19
N GLY A 214 -18.90 0.80 -11.14
CA GLY A 214 -18.39 0.00 -12.26
C GLY A 214 -18.09 -1.44 -11.87
N ASP A 215 -16.87 -1.91 -12.16
CA ASP A 215 -16.43 -3.27 -11.85
C ASP A 215 -15.60 -3.33 -10.57
N TRP A 216 -14.65 -4.26 -10.47
CA TRP A 216 -13.86 -4.49 -9.25
C TRP A 216 -12.69 -3.53 -9.07
N ARG A 217 -12.39 -2.71 -10.08
CA ARG A 217 -11.24 -1.80 -10.03
C ARG A 217 -11.59 -0.58 -9.20
N GLU A 218 -10.55 0.03 -8.65
CA GLU A 218 -10.67 1.06 -7.63
C GLU A 218 -10.70 2.45 -8.29
N GLU A 219 -11.66 3.27 -7.87
CA GLU A 219 -11.68 4.69 -8.20
C GLU A 219 -10.69 5.47 -7.34
N ILE A 220 -10.18 6.56 -7.91
CA ILE A 220 -9.40 7.59 -7.22
C ILE A 220 -10.32 8.78 -6.93
N ILE A 221 -10.50 9.11 -5.66
CA ILE A 221 -11.32 10.24 -5.22
C ILE A 221 -10.39 11.34 -4.74
N VAL A 222 -10.54 12.53 -5.31
CA VAL A 222 -9.70 13.69 -4.99
C VAL A 222 -10.50 14.96 -4.75
N SER A 223 -9.90 15.89 -4.02
CA SER A 223 -10.42 17.24 -3.80
C SER A 223 -9.63 18.29 -4.58
N LEU A 224 -10.35 19.21 -5.21
CA LEU A 224 -9.87 20.45 -5.83
C LEU A 224 -10.63 21.66 -5.26
N PRO A 225 -10.23 22.92 -5.54
CA PRO A 225 -11.00 24.07 -5.12
C PRO A 225 -12.43 24.03 -5.67
N GLY A 226 -13.41 23.88 -4.78
CA GLY A 226 -14.84 23.90 -5.13
C GLY A 226 -15.41 22.61 -5.70
N GLU A 227 -14.63 21.54 -5.86
CA GLU A 227 -15.13 20.28 -6.42
C GLU A 227 -14.43 19.03 -5.87
N ILE A 228 -15.13 17.90 -6.00
CA ILE A 228 -14.58 16.55 -5.83
C ILE A 228 -14.59 15.89 -7.20
N ARG A 229 -13.47 15.29 -7.59
CA ARG A 229 -13.38 14.48 -8.82
C ARG A 229 -13.20 13.02 -8.46
N ILE A 230 -13.93 12.16 -9.18
CA ILE A 230 -13.81 10.70 -9.09
C ILE A 230 -13.26 10.23 -10.44
N TYR A 231 -12.08 9.62 -10.41
CA TYR A 231 -11.46 9.02 -11.58
C TYR A 231 -11.69 7.52 -11.56
N THR A 232 -12.23 6.98 -12.64
CA THR A 232 -12.38 5.54 -12.88
C THR A 232 -11.54 5.14 -14.09
N THR A 233 -11.11 3.88 -14.11
CA THR A 233 -10.30 3.34 -15.21
C THR A 233 -11.17 3.08 -16.45
N THR A 234 -10.64 3.43 -17.62
CA THR A 234 -11.26 3.12 -18.92
C THR A 234 -10.56 1.99 -19.66
N ILE A 235 -9.53 1.40 -19.04
CA ILE A 235 -8.83 0.23 -19.57
C ILE A 235 -9.85 -0.93 -19.63
N PRO A 236 -10.06 -1.63 -20.74
CA PRO A 236 -10.96 -2.77 -20.76
C PRO A 236 -10.39 -3.95 -19.95
N THR A 237 -11.24 -4.77 -19.34
CA THR A 237 -10.79 -6.04 -18.72
C THR A 237 -11.75 -7.17 -19.04
N ALA A 238 -11.22 -8.37 -19.30
CA ALA A 238 -12.00 -9.59 -19.44
C ALA A 238 -12.26 -10.28 -18.09
N ARG A 239 -11.63 -9.80 -17.00
CA ARG A 239 -11.77 -10.40 -15.66
C ARG A 239 -13.00 -9.85 -14.97
N ARG A 240 -13.92 -10.75 -14.62
CA ARG A 240 -15.07 -10.43 -13.78
C ARG A 240 -14.80 -10.84 -12.35
N ARG A 241 -15.03 -9.91 -11.42
CA ARG A 241 -14.99 -10.16 -9.98
C ARG A 241 -16.19 -9.49 -9.33
N VAL A 242 -16.52 -9.92 -8.12
CA VAL A 242 -17.48 -9.23 -7.28
C VAL A 242 -16.86 -7.89 -6.85
N THR A 243 -17.69 -6.85 -6.69
CA THR A 243 -17.23 -5.58 -6.12
C THR A 243 -16.49 -5.83 -4.80
N LEU A 244 -15.34 -5.18 -4.64
CA LEU A 244 -14.47 -5.30 -3.48
C LEU A 244 -15.17 -4.83 -2.20
N LEU A 245 -16.20 -3.98 -2.30
CA LEU A 245 -17.02 -3.58 -1.15
C LEU A 245 -17.84 -4.72 -0.54
N GLN A 246 -17.95 -5.89 -1.20
CA GLN A 246 -18.51 -7.09 -0.59
C GLN A 246 -17.48 -7.87 0.25
N ASP A 247 -16.19 -7.57 0.13
CA ASP A 247 -15.19 -8.11 1.04
C ASP A 247 -15.25 -7.36 2.39
N PRO A 248 -15.41 -8.09 3.51
CA PRO A 248 -15.64 -7.47 4.81
C PRO A 248 -14.42 -6.73 5.36
N LEU A 249 -13.18 -7.08 4.94
CA LEU A 249 -11.97 -6.37 5.37
C LEU A 249 -11.84 -5.08 4.55
N TYR A 250 -11.92 -5.19 3.23
CA TYR A 250 -11.86 -4.07 2.31
C TYR A 250 -12.89 -2.99 2.64
N ARG A 251 -14.15 -3.40 2.86
CA ARG A 251 -15.23 -2.47 3.19
C ARG A 251 -15.00 -1.71 4.50
N LYS A 252 -14.32 -2.34 5.46
CA LYS A 252 -13.93 -1.70 6.73
C LYS A 252 -12.77 -0.74 6.49
N ASP A 253 -11.73 -1.16 5.77
CA ASP A 253 -10.59 -0.30 5.46
C ASP A 253 -11.05 0.97 4.72
N VAL A 254 -11.94 0.85 3.74
CA VAL A 254 -12.56 2.01 3.05
C VAL A 254 -13.22 2.98 4.05
N ALA A 255 -13.92 2.46 5.07
CA ALA A 255 -14.53 3.31 6.10
C ALA A 255 -13.50 3.97 7.02
N LEU A 256 -12.30 3.39 7.16
CA LEU A 256 -11.22 3.87 8.02
C LEU A 256 -10.27 4.84 7.29
N GLN A 257 -10.33 4.95 5.95
CA GLN A 257 -9.39 5.80 5.17
C GLN A 257 -9.36 7.27 5.57
N THR A 258 -10.42 7.78 6.20
CA THR A 258 -10.49 9.16 6.68
C THR A 258 -9.96 9.34 8.10
N MET A 259 -9.55 8.25 8.77
CA MET A 259 -9.03 8.27 10.13
C MET A 259 -7.50 8.33 10.11
N GLY A 260 -6.96 9.54 10.28
CA GLY A 260 -5.52 9.74 10.32
C GLY A 260 -4.90 9.74 8.91
N TYR A 261 -3.87 8.93 8.71
CA TYR A 261 -3.21 8.79 7.42
C TYR A 261 -4.01 7.89 6.47
N LEU A 262 -4.00 8.24 5.17
CA LEU A 262 -4.70 7.46 4.14
C LEU A 262 -3.90 6.22 3.75
N TYR A 263 -4.46 5.04 4.02
CA TYR A 263 -3.96 3.73 3.57
C TYR A 263 -4.90 3.13 2.51
N PRO A 264 -4.38 2.58 1.39
CA PRO A 264 -5.19 1.83 0.45
C PRO A 264 -5.83 0.60 1.12
N PRO A 265 -7.10 0.30 0.81
CA PRO A 265 -7.83 -0.78 1.44
C PRO A 265 -7.31 -2.14 0.99
N GLN A 266 -7.28 -3.10 1.91
CA GLN A 266 -6.80 -4.46 1.65
C GLN A 266 -7.97 -5.45 1.63
N LEU A 267 -7.80 -6.54 0.88
CA LEU A 267 -8.80 -7.62 0.80
C LEU A 267 -8.53 -8.66 1.88
N SER A 268 -9.55 -9.42 2.29
CA SER A 268 -9.37 -10.54 3.23
C SER A 268 -8.68 -11.77 2.61
N TYR A 269 -8.37 -11.73 1.32
CA TYR A 269 -7.79 -12.82 0.54
C TYR A 269 -6.75 -12.31 -0.46
N HIS A 270 -5.85 -13.19 -0.88
CA HIS A 270 -4.89 -12.90 -1.95
C HIS A 270 -5.57 -12.81 -3.31
N PHE A 271 -5.31 -11.74 -4.06
CA PHE A 271 -6.11 -11.41 -5.23
C PHE A 271 -5.77 -12.21 -6.50
N ARG A 272 -4.53 -12.67 -6.66
CA ARG A 272 -4.14 -13.56 -7.78
C ARG A 272 -4.44 -15.01 -7.46
#